data_AF-A0A097QW98-F1
#
_entry.id   AF-A0A097QW98-F1
#
_cell.length_a   1.000
_cell.length_b   1.000
_cell.length_c   1.000
_cell.angle_alpha   90.00
_cell.angle_beta   90.00
_cell.angle_gamma   90.00
#
_symmetry.space_group_name_H-M   'P 1'
#
loop_
_entity.id
_entity.type
_entity.pdbx_description
1 polymer ?
#
loop_
_entity_poly.entity_id
_entity_poly.type
_entity_poly.pdbx_seq_one_letter_code
_entity_poly.pdbx_strand_id
1 'polypeptide(L)' 'MQILEVDLKIPYRERGNILGRLLSKVSGRIRDIHFHPPDARGMSEIKMELVGGIDLAQELKKLVKEGKISFKVLSEA' A
#
# COMPACT_ATOMS: atom_id res chain seq x y z
N MET A 1 -11.35 -15.75 -3.59
CA MET A 1 -11.08 -14.34 -3.20
C MET A 1 -9.85 -14.36 -2.31
N GLN A 2 -8.82 -13.55 -2.53
CA GLN A 2 -7.60 -13.61 -1.73
C GLN A 2 -7.48 -12.40 -0.81
N ILE A 3 -6.90 -12.60 0.37
CA ILE A 3 -6.51 -11.53 1.30
C ILE A 3 -5.01 -11.31 1.14
N LEU A 4 -4.63 -10.09 0.78
CA LEU A 4 -3.25 -9.67 0.58
C LEU A 4 -2.83 -8.72 1.70
N GLU A 5 -1.77 -9.04 2.40
CA GLU A 5 -1.01 -8.08 3.20
C GLU A 5 -0.09 -7.29 2.28
N VAL A 6 -0.21 -5.97 2.34
CA VAL A 6 0.60 -5.05 1.54
C VAL A 6 1.36 -4.15 2.49
N ASP A 7 2.69 -4.21 2.36
CA ASP A 7 3.60 -3.28 3.02
C ASP A 7 4.06 -2.26 1.98
N LEU A 8 3.78 -1.00 2.26
CA LEU A 8 4.03 0.12 1.37
C LEU A 8 4.99 1.11 2.04
N LYS A 9 6.12 1.38 1.40
CA LYS A 9 7.09 2.40 1.83
C LYS A 9 7.22 3.47 0.76
N ILE A 10 6.65 4.64 0.99
CA ILE A 10 6.56 5.73 0.01
C ILE A 10 6.94 7.08 0.61
N PRO A 11 7.40 8.06 -0.19
CA PRO A 11 7.65 9.42 0.29
C PRO A 11 6.41 10.05 0.94
N TYR A 12 6.59 10.73 2.06
CA TYR A 12 5.49 11.40 2.80
C TYR A 12 4.69 12.35 1.90
N ARG A 13 5.38 13.09 1.03
CA ARG A 13 4.80 14.06 0.08
C ARG A 13 3.79 13.44 -0.89
N GLU A 14 4.00 12.19 -1.32
CA GLU A 14 3.16 11.52 -2.32
C GLU A 14 2.09 10.62 -1.70
N ARG A 15 2.19 10.36 -0.39
CA ARG A 15 1.32 9.44 0.34
C ARG A 15 -0.16 9.68 0.08
N GLY A 16 -0.63 10.92 0.22
CA GLY A 16 -2.05 11.24 0.08
C GLY A 16 -2.62 10.84 -1.28
N ASN A 17 -1.88 11.13 -2.35
CA ASN A 17 -2.29 10.79 -3.72
C ASN A 17 -2.25 9.28 -3.96
N ILE A 18 -1.18 8.61 -3.51
CA ILE A 18 -1.03 7.16 -3.67
C ILE A 18 -2.12 6.40 -2.89
N LEU A 19 -2.32 6.74 -1.61
CA LEU A 19 -3.36 6.11 -0.78
C LEU A 19 -4.77 6.41 -1.29
N GLY A 20 -5.06 7.64 -1.72
CA GLY A 20 -6.36 7.99 -2.28
C GLY A 20 -6.70 7.16 -3.52
N ARG A 21 -5.75 7.02 -4.46
CA ARG A 21 -5.93 6.17 -5.65
C ARG A 21 -6.08 4.71 -5.27
N LEU A 22 -5.28 4.22 -4.33
CA LEU A 22 -5.31 2.84 -3.87
C LEU A 22 -6.67 2.52 -3.25
N LEU A 23 -7.09 3.26 -2.23
CA LEU A 23 -8.35 3.04 -1.51
C LEU A 23 -9.60 3.26 -2.38
N SER A 24 -9.50 4.03 -3.48
CA SER A 24 -10.61 4.16 -4.44
C SER A 24 -10.85 2.91 -5.29
N LYS A 25 -9.84 2.06 -5.44
CA LYS A 25 -9.86 0.89 -6.33
C LYS A 25 -10.02 -0.43 -5.60
N VAL A 26 -9.74 -0.45 -4.30
CA VAL A 26 -9.63 -1.68 -3.51
C VAL A 26 -10.47 -1.59 -2.26
N SER A 27 -11.07 -2.70 -1.88
CA SER A 27 -11.64 -2.86 -0.55
C SER A 27 -10.58 -3.43 0.38
N GLY A 28 -10.41 -2.83 1.54
CA GLY A 28 -9.38 -3.22 2.49
C GLY A 28 -9.37 -2.35 3.73
N ARG A 29 -8.45 -2.65 4.63
CA ARG A 29 -8.22 -1.87 5.85
C ARG A 29 -6.74 -1.59 6.05
N ILE A 30 -6.44 -0.42 6.56
CA ILE A 30 -5.09 -0.10 7.02
C ILE A 30 -4.93 -0.72 8.41
N ARG A 31 -3.89 -1.53 8.58
CA ARG A 31 -3.53 -2.12 9.87
C ARG A 31 -2.66 -1.16 10.67
N ASP A 32 -1.72 -0.50 10.00
CA ASP A 32 -0.70 0.29 10.68
C ASP A 32 -0.08 1.35 9.76
N ILE A 33 0.35 2.47 10.34
CA ILE A 33 1.05 3.54 9.62
C ILE A 33 2.15 4.13 10.50
N HIS A 34 3.35 4.19 9.94
CA HIS A 34 4.54 4.77 10.54
C HIS A 34 5.15 5.88 9.66
N PHE A 35 5.68 6.93 10.28
CA PHE A 35 6.27 8.08 9.58
C PHE A 35 7.69 8.35 10.06
N HIS A 36 8.65 8.38 9.13
CA HIS A 36 10.08 8.46 9.46
C HIS A 36 10.90 9.28 8.45
N PRO A 37 11.42 10.46 8.87
CA PRO A 37 10.86 11.38 9.86
C PRO A 37 9.46 11.88 9.45
N PRO A 38 8.66 12.46 10.35
CA PRO A 38 7.33 12.99 10.02
C PRO A 38 7.41 14.36 9.30
N ASP A 39 8.30 14.52 8.32
CA ASP A 39 8.47 15.73 7.52
C ASP A 39 8.40 15.44 6.01
N ALA A 40 8.42 16.48 5.17
CA ALA A 40 8.26 16.35 3.72
C ALA A 40 9.35 15.53 3.01
N ARG A 41 10.49 15.30 3.67
CA ARG A 41 11.61 14.50 3.16
C ARG A 41 11.55 13.06 3.69
N GLY A 42 10.67 12.77 4.63
CA GLY A 42 10.54 11.47 5.23
C GLY A 42 9.74 10.47 4.41
N MET A 43 9.75 9.23 4.91
CA MET A 43 9.04 8.10 4.34
C MET A 43 7.84 7.75 5.20
N SER A 44 6.78 7.30 4.56
CA SER A 44 5.62 6.68 5.19
C SER A 44 5.71 5.17 4.94
N GLU A 45 5.67 4.40 6.01
CA GLU A 45 5.55 2.94 5.98
C GLU A 45 4.12 2.59 6.39
N ILE A 46 3.38 1.91 5.53
CA ILE A 46 1.96 1.64 5.69
C ILE A 46 1.76 0.14 5.51
N LYS A 47 1.10 -0.49 6.48
CA LYS A 47 0.67 -1.88 6.41
C LYS A 47 -0.82 -1.94 6.21
N MET A 48 -1.27 -2.70 5.23
CA MET A 48 -2.69 -2.82 4.91
C MET A 48 -3.06 -4.23 4.51
N GLU A 49 -4.31 -4.58 4.75
CA GLU A 49 -4.94 -5.78 4.22
C GLU A 49 -5.90 -5.38 3.12
N LEU A 50 -5.68 -5.94 1.94
CA LEU A 50 -6.50 -5.72 0.77
C LEU A 50 -7.19 -7.02 0.38
N VAL A 51 -8.44 -6.91 -0.05
CA VAL A 51 -9.16 -8.01 -0.68
C VAL A 51 -8.98 -7.88 -2.19
N GLY A 52 -8.27 -8.82 -2.80
CA GLY A 52 -7.95 -8.78 -4.22
C GLY A 52 -7.02 -9.91 -4.66
N GLY A 53 -6.79 -10.03 -5.97
CA GLY A 53 -5.91 -11.05 -6.55
C GLY A 53 -4.52 -10.52 -6.93
N ILE A 54 -3.75 -11.37 -7.61
CA ILE A 54 -2.39 -11.06 -8.11
C ILE A 54 -2.39 -9.88 -9.11
N ASP A 55 -3.47 -9.75 -9.88
CA ASP A 55 -3.74 -8.64 -10.79
C ASP A 55 -3.72 -7.28 -10.07
N LEU A 56 -4.33 -7.21 -8.88
CA LEU A 56 -4.30 -6.01 -8.07
C LEU A 56 -2.88 -5.67 -7.62
N ALA A 57 -2.09 -6.66 -7.20
CA ALA A 57 -0.71 -6.42 -6.80
C ALA A 57 0.14 -5.82 -7.95
N GLN A 58 -0.09 -6.27 -9.19
CA GLN A 58 0.58 -5.71 -10.36
C GLN A 58 0.14 -4.28 -10.67
N GLU A 59 -1.14 -3.96 -10.49
CA GLU A 59 -1.63 -2.59 -10.66
C GLU A 59 -1.06 -1.64 -9.60
N LEU A 60 -1.01 -2.07 -8.34
CA LEU A 60 -0.48 -1.29 -7.24
C LEU A 60 1.03 -1.02 -7.41
N LYS A 61 1.79 -1.98 -7.93
CA LYS A 61 3.21 -1.76 -8.29
C LYS A 61 3.38 -0.60 -9.30
N LYS A 62 2.44 -0.40 -10.22
CA LYS A 62 2.51 0.68 -11.21
C LYS A 62 2.20 2.06 -10.61
N LEU A 63 1.44 2.11 -9.52
CA LEU A 63 1.11 3.36 -8.81
C LEU A 63 2.29 3.87 -7.98
N VAL A 64 3.11 2.96 -7.45
CA VAL A 64 4.26 3.28 -6.61
C VAL A 64 5.50 3.45 -7.49
N LYS A 65 5.69 4.66 -8.01
CA LYS A 65 6.86 5.01 -8.84
C LYS A 65 8.12 5.24 -7.99
N GLU A 66 7.96 5.97 -6.89
CA GLU A 66 9.02 6.20 -5.90
C GLU A 66 8.64 5.50 -4.59
N GLY A 67 9.42 4.50 -4.19
CA GLY A 67 9.18 3.74 -2.97
C GLY A 67 9.42 2.25 -3.14
N LYS A 68 8.95 1.49 -2.15
CA LYS A 68 8.93 0.02 -2.17
C LYS A 68 7.54 -0.45 -1.83
N ILE A 69 7.10 -1.50 -2.50
CA ILE A 69 5.85 -2.19 -2.20
C ILE A 69 6.14 -3.70 -2.17
N SER A 70 5.70 -4.35 -1.10
CA SER A 70 5.77 -5.80 -0.94
C SER A 70 4.38 -6.35 -0.64
N PHE A 71 4.15 -7.57 -1.12
CA PHE A 71 2.88 -8.25 -1.01
C PHE A 71 3.12 -9.62 -0.40
N LYS A 72 2.22 -10.02 0.49
CA LYS A 72 2.17 -11.34 1.09
C LYS A 72 0.73 -11.83 1.06
N VAL A 73 0.50 -12.99 0.46
CA VAL A 73 -0.82 -13.63 0.48
C VAL A 73 -1.05 -14.16 1.89
N LEU A 74 -2.09 -13.69 2.57
CA LEU A 74 -2.44 -14.16 3.92
C LEU A 74 -3.40 -15.35 3.87
N SER A 75 -4.27 -15.40 2.86
CA SER A 75 -5.23 -16.48 2.68
C SER A 75 -5.74 -16.54 1.25
N GLU A 76 -5.79 -17.75 0.69
CA GLU A 76 -6.53 -18.06 -0.52
C GLU A 76 -7.81 -18.78 -0.08
N ALA A 77 -8.97 -18.19 -0.35
CA ALA A 77 -10.28 -18.82 -0.22
C ALA A 77 -10.81 -19.24 -1.59
#